data_AF-A0A2V5P5E7-F1
#
_entry.id   AF-A0A2V5P5E7-F1
#
_cell.length_a   1.000
_cell.length_b   1.000
_cell.length_c   1.000
_cell.angle_alpha   90.00
_cell.angle_beta   90.00
_cell.angle_gamma   90.00
#
_symmetry.space_group_name_H-M   'P 1'
#
loop_
_entity.id
_entity.type
_entity.pdbx_description
1 polymer ?
#
loop_
_entity_poly.entity_id
_entity_poly.type
_entity_poly.pdbx_seq_one_letter_code
_entity_poly.pdbx_strand_id
1 'polypeptide(L)' 'MELSERECALLKVLMAESGRVFSRAELSERVWERAHEYDTKLIEIYVGRLRKKIDEGSTEPLLRTVRHLGYAVREDTPE' A
#
# COMPACT_ATOMS: atom_id res chain seq x y z
N MET A 1 -18.25 -0.20 0.08
CA MET A 1 -17.08 0.02 0.96
C MET A 1 -16.35 1.26 0.47
N GLU A 2 -16.24 2.29 1.28
CA GLU A 2 -15.49 3.50 0.92
C GLU A 2 -14.04 3.38 1.42
N LEU A 3 -13.10 3.76 0.56
CA LEU A 3 -11.69 3.92 0.93
C LEU A 3 -11.57 5.28 1.62
N SER A 4 -10.97 5.32 2.81
CA SER A 4 -10.59 6.59 3.42
C SER A 4 -9.55 7.29 2.54
N GLU A 5 -9.49 8.62 2.58
CA GLU A 5 -8.55 9.42 1.79
C GLU A 5 -7.11 8.89 1.88
N ARG A 6 -6.69 8.44 3.08
CA ARG A 6 -5.35 7.86 3.32
C ARG A 6 -5.18 6.48 2.69
N GLU A 7 -6.20 5.63 2.73
CA GLU A 7 -6.16 4.31 2.08
C GLU A 7 -6.06 4.48 0.55
N CYS A 8 -6.82 5.43 0.01
CA CYS A 8 -6.79 5.77 -1.41
C CYS A 8 -5.43 6.39 -1.80
N ALA A 9 -4.88 7.30 -1.00
CA ALA A 9 -3.58 7.89 -1.24
C ALA A 9 -2.45 6.84 -1.21
N LEU A 10 -2.46 5.95 -0.21
CA LEU A 10 -1.52 4.83 -0.12
C LEU A 10 -1.60 3.94 -1.36
N LEU A 11 -2.81 3.58 -1.79
CA LEU A 11 -3.01 2.79 -3.00
C LEU A 11 -2.49 3.53 -4.24
N LYS A 12 -2.80 4.81 -4.40
CA LYS A 12 -2.31 5.62 -5.52
C LYS A 12 -0.78 5.67 -5.58
N VAL A 13 -0.12 5.83 -4.45
CA VAL A 13 1.35 5.81 -4.37
C VAL A 13 1.90 4.47 -4.84
N LEU A 14 1.32 3.37 -4.36
CA LEU A 14 1.74 2.02 -4.75
C LEU A 14 1.45 1.72 -6.23
N MET A 15 0.33 2.22 -6.77
CA MET A 15 -0.07 2.05 -8.17
C MET A 15 0.69 2.97 -9.13
N ALA A 16 1.17 4.12 -8.66
CA ALA A 16 1.97 5.04 -9.48
C ALA A 16 3.29 4.41 -9.93
N GLU A 17 3.88 3.54 -9.11
CA GLU A 17 5.06 2.73 -9.48
C GLU A 17 4.77 1.25 -9.17
N SER A 18 3.81 0.68 -9.90
CA SER A 18 3.50 -0.75 -9.82
C SER A 18 4.76 -1.60 -10.07
N GLY A 19 4.96 -2.65 -9.27
CA GLY A 19 6.16 -3.49 -9.31
C GLY A 19 7.33 -2.96 -8.44
N ARG A 20 7.34 -1.68 -8.05
CA ARG A 20 8.36 -1.15 -7.14
C ARG A 20 8.05 -1.51 -5.68
N VAL A 21 9.09 -1.87 -4.94
CA VAL A 21 8.99 -2.07 -3.49
C VAL A 21 9.21 -0.75 -2.77
N PHE A 22 8.23 -0.36 -1.95
CA PHE A 22 8.27 0.84 -1.13
C PHE A 22 8.48 0.49 0.34
N SER A 23 9.43 1.16 0.97
CA SER A 23 9.67 1.01 2.40
C SER A 23 8.52 1.60 3.23
N ARG A 24 8.35 1.11 4.47
CA ARG A 24 7.38 1.69 5.43
C ARG A 24 7.56 3.20 5.62
N ALA A 25 8.81 3.64 5.70
CA ALA A 25 9.16 5.06 5.80
C ALA A 25 8.80 5.83 4.52
N GLU A 26 9.11 5.30 3.34
CA GLU A 26 8.77 5.95 2.06
C GLU A 26 7.25 6.10 1.87
N LEU A 27 6.47 5.07 2.21
CA LEU A 27 5.01 5.15 2.13
C LEU A 27 4.46 6.15 3.12
N SER A 28 5.01 6.19 4.34
CA SER A 28 4.65 7.18 5.34
C SER A 28 4.94 8.60 4.85
N GLU A 29 6.12 8.84 4.28
CA GLU A 29 6.50 10.15 3.76
C GLU A 29 5.62 10.58 2.58
N ARG A 30 5.36 9.69 1.62
CA ARG A 30 4.51 10.00 0.45
C ARG A 30 3.04 10.22 0.78
N VAL A 31 2.52 9.59 1.85
CA VAL A 31 1.09 9.71 2.22
C VAL A 31 0.85 10.78 3.29
N TRP A 32 1.80 11.01 4.19
CA TRP A 32 1.65 11.96 5.31
C TRP A 32 2.50 13.23 5.21
N GLU A 33 3.38 13.38 4.20
CA GLU A 33 4.25 14.55 3.95
C GLU A 33 5.15 15.00 5.13
N ARG A 34 5.06 14.32 6.28
CA ARG A 34 5.88 14.47 7.50
C ARG A 34 6.01 13.10 8.13
N ALA A 35 7.17 12.47 7.97
CA ALA A 35 7.42 11.16 8.57
C ALA A 35 7.65 11.32 10.09
N HIS A 36 6.74 10.79 10.92
CA HIS A 36 7.05 10.43 12.30
C HIS A 36 7.16 8.90 12.41
N GLU A 37 8.02 8.40 13.32
CA GLU A 37 8.18 6.95 13.56
C GLU A 37 6.84 6.24 13.86
N TYR A 38 5.88 6.95 14.45
CA TYR A 38 4.53 6.47 14.75
C TYR A 38 3.70 6.12 13.50
N ASP A 39 3.98 6.72 12.34
CA ASP A 39 3.21 6.51 11.11
C ASP A 39 3.54 5.18 10.42
N THR A 40 4.73 4.61 10.65
CA THR A 40 5.11 3.32 10.03
C THR A 40 4.23 2.15 10.47
N LYS A 41 3.77 2.15 11.73
CA LYS A 41 2.82 1.14 12.24
C LYS A 41 1.41 1.35 11.68
N LEU A 42 1.05 2.60 11.41
CA LEU A 42 -0.22 2.92 10.76
C LEU A 42 -0.24 2.38 9.34
N ILE A 43 0.87 2.48 8.58
CA ILE A 43 0.98 1.86 7.25
C ILE A 43 0.60 0.39 7.29
N GLU A 44 1.09 -0.39 8.26
CA GLU A 44 0.76 -1.82 8.35
C GLU A 44 -0.75 -2.07 8.53
N ILE A 45 -1.40 -1.26 9.38
CA ILE A 45 -2.85 -1.32 9.60
C ILE A 45 -3.61 -0.90 8.34
N TYR A 46 -3.21 0.19 7.69
CA TYR A 46 -3.83 0.68 6.47
C TYR A 46 -3.66 -0.31 5.32
N VAL A 47 -2.48 -0.89 5.12
CA VAL A 47 -2.24 -1.97 4.14
C VAL A 47 -3.14 -3.16 4.42
N GLY A 48 -3.24 -3.61 5.67
CA GLY A 48 -4.10 -4.73 6.05
C GLY A 48 -5.59 -4.47 5.79
N ARG A 49 -6.06 -3.25 6.08
CA ARG A 49 -7.45 -2.83 5.81
C ARG A 49 -7.70 -2.67 4.32
N LEU A 50 -6.80 -2.01 3.60
CA LEU A 50 -6.86 -1.80 2.16
C LEU A 50 -6.90 -3.14 1.44
N ARG A 51 -6.02 -4.09 1.82
CA ARG A 51 -6.05 -5.45 1.30
C ARG A 51 -7.41 -6.10 1.53
N LYS A 52 -7.97 -6.07 2.74
CA LYS A 52 -9.32 -6.60 2.95
C LYS A 52 -10.42 -5.91 2.12
N LYS A 53 -10.21 -4.70 1.60
CA LYS A 53 -11.19 -4.01 0.75
C LYS A 53 -10.98 -4.24 -0.75
N ILE A 54 -9.72 -4.32 -1.22
CA ILE A 54 -9.39 -4.43 -2.66
C ILE A 54 -9.10 -5.88 -3.10
N ASP A 55 -8.62 -6.70 -2.17
CA ASP A 55 -8.29 -8.12 -2.36
C ASP A 55 -9.56 -8.98 -2.15
N GLU A 56 -10.58 -8.45 -1.46
CA GLU A 56 -11.87 -9.09 -1.27
C GLU A 56 -12.64 -9.14 -2.59
N GLY A 57 -12.45 -10.23 -3.34
CA GLY A 57 -13.03 -10.46 -4.67
C GLY A 57 -11.99 -10.61 -5.78
N SER A 58 -10.72 -10.27 -5.54
CA SER A 58 -9.64 -10.59 -6.47
C SER A 58 -9.11 -12.00 -6.22
N THR A 59 -8.99 -12.80 -7.27
CA THR A 59 -8.41 -14.15 -7.19
C THR A 59 -6.92 -14.11 -6.83
N GLU A 60 -6.24 -13.01 -7.13
CA GLU A 60 -4.83 -12.81 -6.83
C GLU A 60 -4.59 -11.53 -6.02
N PRO A 61 -3.65 -11.57 -5.06
CA PRO A 61 -3.43 -10.42 -4.20
C PRO A 61 -2.73 -9.29 -4.95
N LEU A 62 -3.38 -8.13 -5.03
CA LEU A 62 -2.83 -6.91 -5.64
C LEU A 62 -1.66 -6.36 -4.82
N LEU A 63 -1.75 -6.48 -3.50
CA LEU A 63 -0.79 -5.94 -2.54
C LEU A 63 0.15 -7.05 -2.06
N ARG A 64 1.44 -6.93 -2.37
CA ARG A 64 2.49 -7.86 -1.96
C ARG A 64 3.32 -7.29 -0.82
N THR A 65 3.46 -8.08 0.24
CA THR A 65 4.37 -7.77 1.34
C THR A 65 5.73 -8.41 1.07
N VAL A 66 6.76 -7.59 0.91
CA VAL A 66 8.15 -8.04 0.74
C VAL A 66 8.83 -7.97 2.11
N ARG A 67 9.06 -9.14 2.70
CA ARG A 67 9.62 -9.26 4.06
C ARG A 67 10.96 -8.51 4.14
N HIS A 68 11.11 -7.68 5.18
CA HIS A 68 12.27 -6.81 5.45
C HIS A 68 12.49 -5.65 4.47
N LEU A 69 11.77 -5.58 3.35
CA LEU A 69 11.92 -4.50 2.36
C LEU A 69 10.73 -3.54 2.35
N GLY A 70 9.48 -4.04 2.43
CA GLY A 70 8.30 -3.19 2.47
C GLY A 70 7.11 -3.76 1.71
N TYR A 71 6.43 -2.91 0.93
CA TYR A 71 5.21 -3.28 0.19
C TYR A 71 5.32 -2.91 -1.28
N ALA A 72 4.73 -3.73 -2.14
CA ALA A 72 4.66 -3.50 -3.57
C ALA A 72 3.25 -3.79 -4.07
N VAL A 73 2.80 -3.09 -5.11
CA VAL A 73 1.61 -3.46 -5.87
C VAL A 73 2.03 -4.30 -7.07
N ARG A 74 1.24 -5.32 -7.39
CA ARG A 74 1.43 -6.11 -8.62
C ARG A 74 1.20 -5.22 -9.83
N GLU A 75 2.07 -5.31 -10.83
CA GLU A 75 1.78 -4.77 -12.15
C GLU A 75 0.57 -5.56 -12.70
N ASP A 76 -0.59 -4.90 -12.79
CA ASP A 76 -1.71 -5.45 -13.52
C ASP A 76 -1.39 -5.24 -15.00
N THR A 77 -0.50 -6.08 -15.50
CA THR A 77 -0.29 -6.23 -16.94
C THR A 77 -1.29 -7.28 -17.38
N PRO A 78 -2.44 -6.90 -17.95
CA PRO A 78 -3.30 -7.86 -18.62
C PRO A 78 -2.52 -8.35 -19.85
N GLU A 79 -2.05 -9.60 -19.81
CA GLU A 79 -1.72 -10.35 -21.04
C GLU A 79 -3.00 -10.91 -21.66
#